data_AF-A0A164NCP6-F1
#
_entry.id   AF-A0A164NCP6-F1
#
_cell.length_a   1.000
_cell.length_b   1.000
_cell.length_c   1.000
_cell.angle_alpha   90.00
_cell.angle_beta   90.00
_cell.angle_gamma   90.00
#
_symmetry.space_group_name_H-M   'P 1'
#
loop_
_entity.id
_entity.type
_entity.pdbx_description
1 polymer ?
#
loop_
_entity_poly.entity_id
_entity_poly.type
_entity_poly.pdbx_seq_one_letter_code
_entity_poly.pdbx_strand_id
1 'polypeptide(L)'
;MSVALGVDWKTMKKNMNEAGISRPFSNINDADLDEVLLHFHLHRPNSGYLYAQGYLRALELRVQRRRVRASLRRIDAVGIQIRYHQTIDRGQFVIIRPNALWACDGHHKLIAWGFVIHGFIDAYCHTVMS
;
A
#
# COMPACT_ATOMS: atom_id res chain seq x y z
N MET A 1 -1.03 18.95 -0.29
CA MET A 1 -2.04 19.93 -0.75
C MET A 1 -2.93 20.40 0.39
N SER A 2 -3.72 19.55 1.07
CA SER A 2 -4.58 19.99 2.19
C SER A 2 -3.79 20.63 3.35
N VAL A 3 -2.69 20.01 3.81
CA VAL A 3 -1.80 20.59 4.85
C VAL A 3 -1.13 21.88 4.40
N ALA A 4 -0.77 22.00 3.11
CA ALA A 4 -0.11 23.18 2.56
C ALA A 4 -1.06 24.39 2.41
N LEU A 5 -2.36 24.15 2.31
CA LEU A 5 -3.39 25.19 2.19
C LEU A 5 -4.07 25.49 3.53
N GLY A 6 -3.77 24.74 4.60
CA GLY A 6 -4.43 24.88 5.90
C GLY A 6 -5.92 24.50 5.90
N VAL A 7 -6.37 23.71 4.92
CA VAL A 7 -7.79 23.36 4.74
C VAL A 7 -7.98 21.85 4.90
N ASP A 8 -9.05 21.46 5.59
CA ASP A 8 -9.45 20.06 5.72
C ASP A 8 -9.67 19.41 4.34
N TRP A 9 -9.34 18.13 4.22
CA TRP A 9 -9.42 17.42 2.95
C TRP A 9 -10.86 17.37 2.40
N LYS A 10 -11.88 17.25 3.26
CA LYS A 10 -13.28 17.17 2.83
C LYS A 10 -13.72 18.50 2.23
N THR A 11 -13.33 19.60 2.86
CA THR A 11 -13.56 20.96 2.35
C THR A 11 -12.83 21.15 1.02
N MET A 12 -11.55 20.76 0.93
CA MET A 12 -10.80 20.86 -0.32
C MET A 12 -11.45 20.04 -1.44
N LYS A 13 -11.89 18.81 -1.17
CA LYS A 13 -12.58 17.94 -2.14
C LYS A 13 -13.92 18.54 -2.59
N LYS A 14 -14.70 19.09 -1.65
CA LYS A 14 -15.96 19.77 -1.94
C LYS A 14 -15.72 20.96 -2.88
N ASN A 15 -14.77 21.84 -2.53
CA ASN A 15 -14.43 23.01 -3.33
C ASN A 15 -13.92 22.61 -4.73
N MET A 16 -13.11 21.56 -4.84
CA MET A 16 -12.67 21.04 -6.13
C MET A 16 -13.86 20.57 -6.99
N ASN A 17 -14.82 19.88 -6.39
CA ASN A 17 -16.02 19.45 -7.09
C ASN A 17 -16.90 20.64 -7.53
N GLU A 18 -17.12 21.62 -6.64
CA GLU A 18 -17.89 22.84 -6.95
C GLU A 18 -17.23 23.67 -8.05
N ALA A 19 -15.89 23.72 -8.06
CA ALA A 19 -15.12 24.38 -9.11
C ALA A 19 -14.98 23.54 -10.40
N GLY A 20 -15.59 22.36 -10.48
CA GLY A 20 -15.47 21.46 -11.65
C GLY A 20 -14.06 20.89 -11.87
N ILE A 21 -13.17 20.99 -10.88
CA ILE A 21 -11.79 20.52 -10.96
C ILE A 21 -11.78 19.00 -10.76
N SER A 22 -11.88 18.28 -11.88
CA SER A 22 -11.66 16.85 -11.93
C SER A 22 -10.32 16.51 -12.57
N ARG A 23 -9.71 15.43 -12.12
CA ARG A 23 -8.53 14.85 -12.77
C ARG A 23 -9.01 13.59 -13.51
N PRO A 24 -9.23 13.66 -14.83
CA PRO A 24 -9.80 12.55 -15.58
C PRO A 24 -8.86 11.33 -15.58
N PHE A 25 -9.43 10.15 -15.83
CA PHE A 25 -8.63 8.97 -16.11
C PHE A 25 -8.10 9.04 -17.54
N SER A 26 -6.93 8.47 -17.77
CA SER A 26 -6.33 8.36 -19.10
C SER A 26 -7.17 7.45 -19.99
N ASN A 27 -7.35 7.85 -21.25
CA ASN A 27 -8.04 7.06 -22.26
C ASN A 27 -7.10 6.01 -22.87
N ILE A 28 -6.62 5.09 -22.05
CA ILE A 28 -5.83 3.92 -22.48
C ILE A 28 -6.76 2.73 -22.60
N ASN A 29 -6.64 1.93 -23.67
CA ASN A 29 -7.42 0.70 -23.82
C ASN A 29 -6.86 -0.41 -22.90
N ASP A 30 -7.53 -1.56 -22.81
CA ASP A 30 -7.08 -2.65 -21.94
C ASP A 30 -5.86 -3.41 -22.47
N ALA A 31 -5.66 -3.47 -23.79
CA ALA A 31 -4.52 -4.14 -24.43
C ALA A 31 -3.21 -3.36 -24.23
N ASP A 32 -3.22 -2.06 -24.51
CA ASP A 32 -2.06 -1.18 -24.29
C ASP A 32 -1.69 -1.13 -22.79
N LEU A 33 -2.71 -1.16 -21.91
CA LEU A 33 -2.49 -1.22 -20.47
C LEU A 33 -1.79 -2.53 -20.08
N ASP A 34 -2.20 -3.65 -20.66
CA ASP A 34 -1.59 -4.96 -20.43
C ASP A 34 -0.15 -4.98 -20.90
N GLU A 35 0.17 -4.39 -22.07
CA GLU A 35 1.54 -4.28 -22.58
C GLU A 35 2.45 -3.46 -21.66
N VAL A 36 1.99 -2.28 -21.23
CA VAL A 36 2.74 -1.42 -20.30
C VAL A 36 2.99 -2.13 -18.97
N LEU A 37 1.97 -2.80 -18.43
CA LEU A 37 2.11 -3.52 -17.16
C LEU A 37 2.89 -4.82 -17.30
N LEU A 38 2.88 -5.47 -18.47
CA LEU A 38 3.72 -6.62 -18.77
C LEU A 38 5.19 -6.21 -18.79
N HIS A 39 5.53 -5.11 -19.48
CA HIS A 39 6.89 -4.57 -19.47
C HIS A 39 7.36 -4.26 -18.04
N PHE A 40 6.52 -3.62 -17.23
CA PHE A 40 6.79 -3.39 -15.81
C PHE A 40 7.01 -4.70 -15.04
N HIS A 41 6.14 -5.69 -15.25
CA HIS A 41 6.19 -6.97 -14.56
C HIS A 41 7.45 -7.78 -14.89
N LEU A 42 7.89 -7.76 -16.16
CA LEU A 42 9.15 -8.41 -16.57
C LEU A 42 10.37 -7.84 -15.84
N HIS A 43 10.39 -6.53 -15.59
CA HIS A 43 11.48 -5.88 -14.86
C HIS A 43 11.35 -6.02 -13.34
N ARG A 44 10.12 -6.16 -12.81
CA ARG A 44 9.85 -6.29 -11.37
C ARG A 44 8.73 -7.29 -11.05
N PRO A 45 8.98 -8.61 -11.18
CA PRO A 45 7.95 -9.65 -11.18
C PRO A 45 7.19 -9.80 -9.85
N ASN A 46 7.82 -9.45 -8.73
CA ASN A 46 7.19 -9.56 -7.40
C ASN A 46 6.51 -8.27 -6.92
N SER A 47 6.30 -7.31 -7.83
CA SER A 47 5.68 -6.03 -7.49
C SER A 47 4.17 -6.16 -7.31
N GLY A 48 3.67 -5.69 -6.17
CA GLY A 48 2.24 -5.57 -5.93
C GLY A 48 1.59 -4.45 -6.76
N TYR A 49 0.26 -4.45 -6.80
CA TYR A 49 -0.52 -3.49 -7.60
C TYR A 49 -0.24 -2.01 -7.26
N LEU A 50 0.21 -1.70 -6.04
CA LEU A 50 0.58 -0.32 -5.64
C LEU A 50 1.79 0.18 -6.42
N TYR A 51 2.79 -0.67 -6.62
CA TYR A 51 3.97 -0.34 -7.42
C TYR A 51 3.61 -0.21 -8.89
N ALA A 52 2.78 -1.11 -9.43
CA ALA A 52 2.25 -0.98 -10.79
C ALA A 52 1.48 0.35 -10.97
N GLN A 53 0.64 0.72 -9.98
CA GLN A 53 -0.07 2.00 -10.02
C GLN A 53 0.87 3.20 -9.92
N GLY A 54 1.96 3.10 -9.15
CA GLY A 54 3.02 4.11 -9.08
C GLY A 54 3.75 4.27 -10.41
N TYR A 55 4.09 3.16 -11.05
CA TYR A 55 4.72 3.15 -12.38
C TYR A 55 3.85 3.83 -13.43
N LEU A 56 2.55 3.50 -13.49
CA LEU A 56 1.61 4.17 -14.39
C LEU A 56 1.55 5.67 -14.13
N ARG A 57 1.54 6.10 -12.85
CA ARG A 57 1.57 7.54 -12.52
C ARG A 57 2.85 8.25 -12.95
N ALA A 58 3.99 7.56 -12.91
CA ALA A 58 5.27 8.10 -13.39
C ALA A 58 5.26 8.30 -14.92
N LEU A 59 4.46 7.51 -15.63
CA LEU A 59 4.17 7.69 -17.07
C LEU A 59 3.00 8.66 -17.33
N GLU A 60 2.57 9.42 -16.32
CA GLU A 60 1.40 10.31 -16.40
C GLU A 60 0.06 9.62 -16.74
N LEU A 61 0.03 8.28 -16.63
CA LEU A 61 -1.16 7.48 -16.86
C LEU A 61 -1.95 7.32 -15.56
N ARG A 62 -3.13 7.93 -15.53
CA ARG A 62 -4.08 7.78 -14.42
C ARG A 62 -5.14 6.75 -14.79
N VAL A 63 -4.97 5.53 -14.28
CA VAL A 63 -5.88 4.40 -14.56
C VAL A 63 -6.69 4.03 -13.33
N GLN A 64 -7.95 3.58 -13.52
CA GLN A 64 -8.80 3.10 -12.44
C GLN A 64 -8.17 1.88 -11.75
N ARG A 65 -8.22 1.83 -10.42
CA ARG A 65 -7.68 0.73 -9.62
C ARG A 65 -8.24 -0.64 -10.02
N ARG A 66 -9.52 -0.70 -10.41
CA ARG A 66 -10.16 -1.93 -10.92
C ARG A 66 -9.48 -2.43 -12.20
N ARG A 67 -9.16 -1.54 -13.14
CA ARG A 67 -8.51 -1.89 -14.42
C ARG A 67 -7.08 -2.35 -14.22
N VAL A 68 -6.29 -1.66 -13.37
CA VAL A 68 -4.93 -2.09 -13.02
C VAL A 68 -4.92 -3.51 -12.45
N ARG A 69 -5.86 -3.82 -11.53
CA ARG A 69 -5.98 -5.17 -10.96
C ARG A 69 -6.43 -6.21 -11.98
N ALA A 70 -7.35 -5.86 -12.87
CA ALA A 70 -7.80 -6.75 -13.93
C ALA A 70 -6.66 -7.07 -14.91
N SER A 71 -5.92 -6.05 -15.32
CA SER A 71 -4.73 -6.17 -16.17
C SER A 71 -3.69 -7.10 -15.54
N LEU A 72 -3.26 -6.82 -14.29
CA LEU A 72 -2.32 -7.69 -13.56
C LEU A 72 -2.77 -9.15 -13.48
N ARG A 73 -4.08 -9.43 -13.37
CA ARG A 73 -4.62 -10.79 -13.40
C ARG A 73 -4.55 -11.44 -14.78
N ARG A 74 -4.67 -10.67 -15.86
CA ARG A 74 -4.54 -11.17 -17.23
C ARG A 74 -3.09 -11.51 -17.55
N ILE A 75 -2.14 -10.66 -17.13
CA ILE A 75 -0.71 -10.85 -17.43
C ILE A 75 -0.01 -11.87 -16.52
N ASP A 76 -0.43 -12.03 -15.26
CA ASP A 76 0.21 -12.95 -14.30
C ASP A 76 -0.83 -13.64 -13.39
N ALA A 77 -1.74 -14.43 -13.98
CA ALA A 77 -2.72 -15.19 -13.21
C ALA A 77 -2.04 -16.20 -12.26
N VAL A 78 -1.00 -16.88 -12.74
CA VAL A 78 -0.32 -17.95 -12.02
C VAL A 78 0.52 -17.40 -10.86
N GLY A 79 1.34 -16.38 -11.07
CA GLY A 79 2.15 -15.78 -10.01
C GLY A 79 1.30 -15.14 -8.92
N ILE A 80 0.13 -14.59 -9.27
CA ILE A 80 -0.85 -14.14 -8.26
C ILE A 80 -1.33 -15.31 -7.40
N GLN A 81 -1.66 -16.46 -7.99
CA GLN A 81 -2.10 -17.63 -7.23
C GLN A 81 -0.98 -18.18 -6.35
N ILE A 82 0.25 -18.27 -6.86
CA ILE A 82 1.41 -18.72 -6.08
C ILE A 82 1.60 -17.81 -4.86
N ARG A 83 1.59 -16.48 -5.04
CA ARG A 83 1.72 -15.53 -3.92
C ARG A 83 0.57 -15.61 -2.93
N TYR A 84 -0.65 -15.92 -3.39
CA TYR A 84 -1.80 -16.10 -2.50
C TYR A 84 -1.66 -17.37 -1.64
N HIS A 85 -1.08 -18.43 -2.19
CA HIS A 85 -0.87 -19.70 -1.48
C HIS A 85 0.46 -19.76 -0.73
N GLN A 86 1.39 -18.84 -0.99
CA GLN A 86 2.60 -18.68 -0.20
C GLN A 86 2.22 -18.21 1.21
N THR A 87 2.18 -19.16 2.12
CA THR A 87 2.13 -18.85 3.55
C THR A 87 3.49 -18.29 3.93
N ILE A 88 3.50 -17.11 4.56
CA ILE A 88 4.71 -16.58 5.18
C ILE A 88 5.08 -17.54 6.30
N ASP A 89 6.16 -18.29 6.13
CA ASP A 89 6.71 -19.11 7.20
C ASP A 89 7.25 -18.17 8.29
N ARG A 90 6.46 -17.99 9.34
CA ARG A 90 6.85 -17.20 10.51
C ARG A 90 7.59 -18.16 11.43
N GLY A 91 8.91 -18.13 11.36
CA GLY A 91 9.76 -18.87 12.29
C GLY A 91 9.43 -18.55 13.75
N GLN A 92 9.71 -19.49 14.65
CA GLN A 92 9.53 -19.27 16.09
C GLN A 92 10.49 -18.18 16.57
N PHE A 93 9.94 -17.10 17.11
CA PHE A 93 10.70 -15.99 17.67
C PHE A 93 11.02 -16.28 19.14
N VAL A 94 12.13 -16.96 19.40
CA VAL A 94 12.56 -17.35 20.76
C VAL A 94 13.77 -16.54 21.17
N ILE A 95 13.63 -15.78 22.25
CA ILE A 95 14.72 -15.10 22.93
C ILE A 95 15.16 -15.95 24.11
N ILE A 96 16.46 -15.94 24.46
CA ILE A 96 17.03 -16.87 25.46
C ILE A 96 17.01 -16.27 26.88
N ARG A 97 16.95 -14.94 27.01
CA ARG A 97 17.08 -14.25 28.31
C ARG A 97 16.19 -13.01 28.40
N PRO A 98 15.67 -12.66 29.59
CA PRO A 98 15.04 -11.36 29.83
C PRO A 98 15.99 -10.20 29.48
N ASN A 99 15.43 -9.09 29.02
CA ASN A 99 16.12 -7.87 28.62
C ASN A 99 17.17 -8.03 27.50
N ALA A 100 17.18 -9.17 26.79
CA ALA A 100 18.08 -9.36 25.65
C ALA A 100 17.53 -8.70 24.36
N LEU A 101 16.21 -8.57 24.24
CA LEU A 101 15.56 -7.90 23.12
C LEU A 101 14.20 -7.33 23.55
N TRP A 102 13.91 -6.12 23.08
CA TRP A 102 12.65 -5.44 23.31
C TRP A 102 11.88 -5.34 22.00
N ALA A 103 10.65 -5.85 21.97
CA ALA A 103 9.76 -5.68 20.84
C ALA A 103 8.94 -4.40 21.01
N CYS A 104 8.91 -3.57 19.97
CA CYS A 104 8.13 -2.35 19.92
C CYS A 104 7.05 -2.48 18.82
N ASP A 105 5.81 -2.17 19.17
CA ASP A 105 4.69 -2.13 18.21
C ASP A 105 3.86 -0.85 18.37
N GLY A 106 3.33 -0.39 17.24
CA GLY A 106 2.50 0.80 17.15
C GLY A 106 1.02 0.46 17.01
N HIS A 107 0.19 1.00 17.90
CA HIS A 107 -1.26 0.93 17.79
C HIS A 107 -1.83 2.16 17.07
N HIS A 108 -2.17 1.99 15.79
CA HIS A 108 -2.55 3.10 14.90
C HIS A 108 -4.07 3.34 14.80
N LYS A 109 -4.92 2.64 15.58
CA LYS A 109 -6.39 2.80 15.47
C LYS A 109 -6.87 4.23 15.78
N LEU A 110 -6.08 5.00 16.54
CA LEU A 110 -6.42 6.37 16.92
C LEU A 110 -5.78 7.45 16.03
N ILE A 111 -5.11 7.06 14.94
CA ILE A 111 -4.36 8.00 14.09
C ILE A 111 -5.25 9.07 13.46
N ALA A 112 -6.54 8.79 13.27
CA ALA A 112 -7.51 9.76 12.76
C ALA A 112 -7.74 10.96 13.72
N TRP A 113 -7.48 10.77 15.01
CA TRP A 113 -7.52 11.83 16.03
C TRP A 113 -6.13 12.36 16.39
N GLY A 114 -5.09 11.96 15.64
CA GLY A 114 -3.71 12.41 15.87
C GLY A 114 -2.93 11.63 16.93
N PHE A 115 -3.47 10.52 17.44
CA PHE A 115 -2.80 9.71 18.47
C PHE A 115 -2.27 8.39 17.90
N VAL A 116 -1.06 8.02 18.31
CA VAL A 116 -0.47 6.69 18.08
C VAL A 116 0.14 6.23 19.40
N ILE A 117 -0.23 5.04 19.85
CA ILE A 117 0.29 4.45 21.09
C ILE A 117 1.41 3.48 20.70
N HIS A 118 2.58 3.63 21.30
CA HIS A 118 3.69 2.68 21.12
C HIS A 118 3.84 1.87 22.41
N GLY A 119 3.86 0.54 22.28
CA GLY A 119 4.08 -0.38 23.39
C GLY A 119 5.42 -1.07 23.25
N PHE A 120 6.15 -1.20 24.36
CA PHE A 120 7.39 -1.96 24.45
C PHE A 120 7.18 -3.17 25.35
N ILE A 121 7.53 -4.35 24.84
CA ILE A 121 7.46 -5.59 25.60
C ILE A 121 8.82 -6.28 25.60
N ASP A 122 9.15 -6.92 26.72
CA ASP A 122 10.30 -7.81 26.76
C ASP A 122 10.02 -9.03 25.88
N ALA A 123 10.86 -9.29 24.88
CA ALA A 123 10.61 -10.35 23.91
C ALA A 123 10.82 -11.77 24.47
N TYR A 124 11.36 -11.90 25.69
CA TYR A 124 11.49 -13.18 26.38
C TYR A 124 10.26 -13.49 27.24
N CYS A 125 9.88 -12.58 28.14
CA CYS A 125 8.78 -12.82 29.09
C CYS A 125 7.44 -12.16 28.71
N HIS A 126 7.40 -11.39 27.63
CA HIS A 126 6.23 -10.65 27.15
C HIS A 126 5.67 -9.64 28.17
N THR A 127 6.48 -9.27 29.16
CA THR A 127 6.13 -8.26 30.15
C THR A 127 6.22 -6.88 29.51
N VAL A 128 5.19 -6.06 29.75
CA VAL A 128 5.20 -4.65 29.36
C VAL A 128 6.26 -3.93 30.18
N MET A 129 7.14 -3.21 29.50
CA MET A 129 8.04 -2.29 30.19
C MET A 129 7.28 -1.02 30.54
N SER A 130 7.16 -0.77 31.84
CA SER A 130 6.60 0.46 32.41
C SER A 130 7.69 1.46 32.77
#